data_AF-A0A0D2NU81-F1
#
_entry.id   AF-A0A0D2NU81-F1
#
_cell.length_a   1.000
_cell.length_b   1.000
_cell.length_c   1.000
_cell.angle_alpha   90.00
_cell.angle_beta   90.00
_cell.angle_gamma   90.00
#
_symmetry.space_group_name_H-M   'P 1'
#
loop_
_entity.id
_entity.type
_entity.pdbx_description
1 polymer ?
#
loop_
_entity_poly.entity_id
_entity_poly.type
_entity_poly.pdbx_seq_one_letter_code
_entity_poly.pdbx_strand_id
1 'polypeptide(L)'
;MVKSCWNPSAEGDSGGRVDGLLWCKDLGQHMYGEFSMAVIQANSMLEDQSQIESGPLSSTTSGPYGTFFGVYDGHGGTEASRYVNDNLFSNLKSFASEHQEISADVLRKAFSTTEENFLSLVRKQWHVKPHMASVGSCCLIGIICNGLLYIANAGDSRVVLGRSGRGTKQAKAMQLSVEHNASIDTVREELRSLHPNDPHIVVKKHRVWRVKGLIQVYILFLFSLRKLSWK
;
A
#
# COMPACT_ATOMS: atom_id res chain seq x y z
N MET A 1 1.61 -2.93 28.77
CA MET A 1 0.96 -4.03 28.03
C MET A 1 0.17 -3.40 26.89
N VAL A 2 0.45 -3.76 25.64
CA VAL A 2 -0.31 -3.29 24.47
C VAL A 2 -1.70 -3.91 24.52
N LYS A 3 -2.76 -3.10 24.36
CA LYS A 3 -4.15 -3.58 24.28
C LYS A 3 -4.52 -3.70 22.80
N SER A 4 -5.29 -4.74 22.46
CA SER A 4 -5.79 -4.92 21.09
C SER A 4 -6.61 -3.71 20.66
N CYS A 5 -6.32 -3.17 19.48
CA CYS A 5 -7.07 -2.08 18.87
C CYS A 5 -8.24 -2.58 17.99
N TRP A 6 -8.35 -3.90 17.77
CA TRP A 6 -9.37 -4.49 16.91
C TRP A 6 -10.67 -4.74 17.69
N ASN A 7 -11.78 -4.16 17.24
CA ASN A 7 -13.13 -4.47 17.72
C ASN A 7 -13.93 -5.14 16.58
N PRO A 8 -14.17 -6.46 16.63
CA PRO A 8 -14.82 -7.21 15.55
C PRO A 8 -16.35 -7.04 15.46
N SER A 9 -16.93 -5.88 15.81
CA SER A 9 -18.38 -5.69 15.76
C SER A 9 -18.82 -4.28 15.34
N ALA A 10 -19.14 -4.14 14.05
CA ALA A 10 -20.45 -3.71 13.53
C ALA A 10 -20.43 -3.73 11.99
N GLU A 11 -21.23 -4.62 11.40
CA GLU A 11 -21.66 -4.67 9.99
C GLU A 11 -20.57 -4.95 8.92
N GLY A 12 -20.36 -6.23 8.58
CA GLY A 12 -19.96 -6.59 7.21
C GLY A 12 -19.12 -7.84 6.99
N ASP A 13 -18.17 -8.18 7.88
CA ASP A 13 -17.15 -9.20 7.55
C ASP A 13 -16.99 -10.24 8.68
N SER A 14 -17.82 -11.28 8.63
CA SER A 14 -17.93 -12.37 9.61
C SER A 14 -16.78 -13.39 9.58
N GLY A 15 -15.63 -13.07 8.96
CA GLY A 15 -14.57 -14.05 8.65
C GLY A 15 -13.26 -13.94 9.45
N GLY A 16 -13.11 -12.97 10.35
CA GLY A 16 -11.85 -12.74 11.08
C GLY A 16 -11.76 -13.47 12.43
N ARG A 17 -10.63 -14.08 12.75
CA ARG A 17 -10.28 -14.56 14.10
C ARG A 17 -9.35 -13.57 14.80
N VAL A 18 -9.55 -13.39 16.09
CA VAL A 18 -8.67 -12.57 16.96
C VAL A 18 -8.08 -13.47 18.03
N ASP A 19 -6.76 -13.45 18.17
CA ASP A 19 -6.02 -14.11 19.25
C ASP A 19 -5.00 -13.13 19.86
N GLY A 20 -5.37 -12.50 20.97
CA GLY A 20 -4.56 -11.48 21.63
C GLY A 20 -4.33 -10.25 20.74
N LEU A 21 -3.11 -10.12 20.21
CA LEU A 21 -2.68 -9.04 19.31
C LEU A 21 -2.69 -9.45 17.83
N LEU A 22 -2.98 -10.73 17.53
CA LEU A 22 -3.12 -11.26 16.19
C LEU A 22 -4.57 -11.14 15.73
N TRP A 23 -4.75 -10.59 14.55
CA TRP A 23 -5.97 -10.73 13.76
C TRP A 23 -5.63 -11.49 12.49
N CYS A 24 -6.46 -12.46 12.11
CA CYS A 24 -6.34 -13.12 10.83
C CYS A 24 -7.70 -13.28 10.16
N LYS A 25 -7.71 -13.17 8.84
CA LYS A 25 -8.78 -13.64 7.97
C LYS A 25 -8.35 -14.97 7.39
N ASP A 26 -9.10 -16.02 7.72
CA ASP A 26 -8.92 -17.35 7.14
C ASP A 26 -9.11 -17.32 5.62
N LEU A 27 -8.91 -18.47 4.95
CA LEU A 27 -8.98 -18.58 3.50
C LEU A 27 -10.28 -17.99 2.93
N GLY A 28 -10.16 -16.83 2.27
CA GLY A 28 -11.18 -16.22 1.45
C GLY A 28 -11.02 -16.65 0.00
N GLN A 29 -12.12 -16.61 -0.75
CA GLN A 29 -12.11 -16.91 -2.18
C GLN A 29 -11.96 -15.64 -3.01
N HIS A 30 -11.20 -15.75 -4.09
CA HIS A 30 -11.18 -14.76 -5.15
C HIS A 30 -11.19 -15.43 -6.53
N MET A 31 -11.34 -14.64 -7.59
CA MET A 31 -11.60 -15.17 -8.95
C MET A 31 -10.55 -16.17 -9.47
N TYR A 32 -9.33 -16.14 -8.94
CA TYR A 32 -8.22 -16.96 -9.41
C TYR A 32 -7.60 -17.86 -8.33
N GLY A 33 -8.25 -18.01 -7.16
CA GLY A 33 -7.74 -18.85 -6.08
C GLY A 33 -8.26 -18.46 -4.70
N GLU A 34 -7.42 -18.73 -3.69
CA GLU A 34 -7.69 -18.44 -2.29
C GLU A 34 -6.68 -17.44 -1.76
N PHE A 35 -7.09 -16.63 -0.79
CA PHE A 35 -6.22 -15.71 -0.08
C PHE A 35 -6.41 -15.83 1.41
N SER A 36 -5.40 -15.46 2.19
CA SER A 36 -5.53 -15.22 3.62
C SER A 36 -4.80 -13.94 3.97
N MET A 37 -5.17 -13.33 5.09
CA MET A 37 -4.55 -12.10 5.58
C MET A 37 -4.35 -12.22 7.08
N ALA A 38 -3.22 -11.73 7.58
CA ALA A 38 -2.94 -11.69 9.01
C ALA A 38 -2.23 -10.39 9.37
N VAL A 39 -2.53 -9.87 10.56
CA VAL A 39 -1.95 -8.66 11.12
C VAL A 39 -1.63 -8.92 12.58
N ILE A 40 -0.40 -8.60 13.00
CA ILE A 40 0.01 -8.69 14.40
C ILE A 40 0.33 -7.30 14.90
N GLN A 41 -0.38 -6.86 15.95
CA GLN A 41 -0.19 -5.53 16.52
C GLN A 41 1.08 -5.47 17.37
N ALA A 42 2.03 -4.63 16.96
CA ALA A 42 3.25 -4.36 17.73
C ALA A 42 3.15 -3.07 18.58
N ASN A 43 2.47 -2.04 18.06
CA ASN A 43 2.37 -0.71 18.67
C ASN A 43 1.07 -0.55 19.48
N SER A 44 1.03 0.45 20.38
CA SER A 44 -0.18 0.78 21.14
C SER A 44 -1.33 1.26 20.26
N MET A 45 -1.02 1.86 19.11
CA MET A 45 -1.93 2.11 18.01
C MET A 45 -1.40 1.35 16.79
N LEU A 46 -2.25 0.54 16.16
CA LEU A 46 -1.89 -0.11 14.91
C LEU A 46 -1.96 0.91 13.77
N GLU A 47 -0.80 1.38 13.33
CA GLU A 47 -0.66 2.30 12.20
C GLU A 47 -0.85 1.58 10.86
N ASP A 48 -0.46 0.31 10.78
CA ASP A 48 -0.66 -0.52 9.59
C ASP A 48 -2.14 -0.70 9.27
N GLN A 49 -2.46 -0.62 7.98
CA GLN A 49 -3.76 -0.94 7.41
C GLN A 49 -3.58 -1.93 6.27
N SER A 50 -4.60 -2.74 6.02
CA SER A 50 -4.59 -3.71 4.94
C SER A 50 -5.99 -3.90 4.37
N GLN A 51 -6.09 -4.24 3.10
CA GLN A 51 -7.37 -4.35 2.40
C GLN A 51 -7.33 -5.47 1.37
N ILE A 52 -8.47 -6.13 1.16
CA ILE A 52 -8.69 -7.04 0.05
C ILE A 52 -10.13 -6.93 -0.45
N GLU A 53 -10.27 -6.70 -1.76
CA GLU A 53 -11.56 -6.53 -2.42
C GLU A 53 -11.58 -7.44 -3.65
N SER A 54 -12.50 -8.40 -3.68
CA SER A 54 -12.69 -9.30 -4.83
C SER A 54 -14.06 -9.08 -5.43
N GLY A 55 -14.12 -8.75 -6.72
CA GLY A 55 -15.37 -8.31 -7.31
C GLY A 55 -15.20 -7.41 -8.53
N PRO A 56 -16.23 -6.59 -8.83
CA PRO A 56 -16.14 -5.54 -9.83
C PRO A 56 -15.11 -4.48 -9.39
N LEU A 57 -14.08 -4.29 -10.21
CA LEU A 57 -13.06 -3.24 -10.06
C LEU A 57 -13.50 -1.91 -10.68
N SER A 58 -14.74 -1.81 -11.10
CA SER A 58 -15.38 -0.60 -11.61
C SER A 58 -16.81 -0.49 -11.07
N SER A 59 -17.42 0.67 -11.19
CA SER A 59 -18.83 0.90 -10.85
C SER A 59 -19.80 0.54 -11.99
N THR A 60 -19.29 0.19 -13.17
CA THR A 60 -20.10 -0.19 -14.34
C THR A 60 -20.27 -1.71 -14.41
N THR A 61 -21.44 -2.16 -14.87
CA THR A 61 -21.78 -3.60 -14.96
C THR A 61 -20.92 -4.37 -15.96
N SER A 62 -20.33 -3.69 -16.96
CA SER A 62 -19.45 -4.27 -17.98
C SER A 62 -17.95 -4.11 -17.71
N GLY A 63 -17.58 -3.48 -16.59
CA GLY A 63 -16.17 -3.16 -16.36
C GLY A 63 -15.35 -4.32 -15.77
N PRO A 64 -14.04 -4.09 -15.54
CA PRO A 64 -13.11 -5.14 -15.13
C PRO A 64 -13.53 -5.80 -13.81
N TYR A 65 -13.32 -7.11 -13.74
CA TYR A 65 -13.51 -7.91 -12.53
C TYR A 65 -12.16 -8.46 -12.08
N GLY A 66 -11.95 -8.55 -10.77
CA GLY A 66 -10.69 -9.06 -10.25
C GLY A 66 -10.55 -8.92 -8.75
N THR A 67 -9.31 -8.94 -8.31
CA THR A 67 -8.94 -8.87 -6.89
C THR A 67 -7.95 -7.74 -6.67
N PHE A 68 -8.33 -6.79 -5.84
CA PHE A 68 -7.46 -5.75 -5.31
C PHE A 68 -6.97 -6.17 -3.92
N PHE A 69 -5.70 -5.93 -3.63
CA PHE A 69 -5.16 -6.04 -2.28
C PHE A 69 -4.23 -4.87 -1.99
N GLY A 70 -4.21 -4.42 -0.74
CA GLY A 70 -3.42 -3.30 -0.27
C GLY A 70 -2.76 -3.55 1.07
N VAL A 71 -1.53 -3.06 1.24
CA VAL A 71 -0.78 -3.00 2.50
C VAL A 71 -0.26 -1.58 2.67
N TYR A 72 -0.62 -0.95 3.78
CA TYR A 72 -0.34 0.45 4.06
C TYR A 72 0.36 0.56 5.43
N ASP A 73 1.67 0.76 5.42
CA ASP A 73 2.50 0.89 6.64
C ASP A 73 2.49 2.36 7.06
N GLY A 74 1.72 2.66 8.11
CA GLY A 74 1.54 4.02 8.62
C GLY A 74 2.64 4.42 9.59
N HIS A 75 2.96 5.71 9.65
CA HIS A 75 3.91 6.24 10.62
C HIS A 75 3.57 7.66 11.07
N GLY A 76 3.88 7.95 12.34
CA GLY A 76 3.63 9.25 12.96
C GLY A 76 2.15 9.46 13.34
N GLY A 77 1.32 8.43 13.16
CA GLY A 77 -0.14 8.46 13.28
C GLY A 77 -0.79 7.41 12.37
N THR A 78 -2.07 7.12 12.64
CA THR A 78 -2.88 6.17 11.86
C THR A 78 -3.63 6.84 10.70
N GLU A 79 -3.66 8.16 10.68
CA GLU A 79 -4.57 8.95 9.85
C GLU A 79 -4.28 8.80 8.36
N ALA A 80 -3.01 8.77 7.96
CA ALA A 80 -2.62 8.63 6.55
C ALA A 80 -2.94 7.23 6.01
N SER A 81 -2.55 6.17 6.71
CA SER A 81 -2.80 4.79 6.29
C SER A 81 -4.30 4.46 6.26
N ARG A 82 -5.09 4.96 7.23
CA ARG A 82 -6.55 4.87 7.22
C ARG A 82 -7.16 5.61 6.05
N TYR A 83 -6.72 6.85 5.80
CA TYR A 83 -7.22 7.62 4.66
C TYR A 83 -6.98 6.89 3.33
N VAL A 84 -5.80 6.30 3.15
CA VAL A 84 -5.48 5.49 1.97
C VAL A 84 -6.41 4.27 1.88
N ASN A 85 -6.59 3.53 2.98
CA ASN A 85 -7.48 2.36 3.04
C ASN A 85 -8.92 2.71 2.64
N ASP A 86 -9.45 3.83 3.13
CA ASP A 86 -10.83 4.27 2.90
C ASP A 86 -11.07 4.79 1.48
N ASN A 87 -10.06 5.38 0.82
CA ASN A 87 -10.25 6.18 -0.39
C ASN A 87 -9.61 5.60 -1.66
N LEU A 88 -8.48 4.90 -1.55
CA LEU A 88 -7.69 4.52 -2.73
C LEU A 88 -8.45 3.56 -3.65
N PHE A 89 -9.11 2.55 -3.09
CA PHE A 89 -9.88 1.61 -3.89
C PHE A 89 -11.09 2.26 -4.58
N SER A 90 -11.75 3.20 -3.90
CA SER A 90 -12.86 3.97 -4.49
C SER A 90 -12.40 4.83 -5.67
N ASN A 91 -11.29 5.56 -5.50
CA ASN A 91 -10.69 6.35 -6.58
C ASN A 91 -10.27 5.45 -7.76
N LEU A 92 -9.67 4.29 -7.48
CA LEU A 92 -9.35 3.29 -8.49
C LEU A 92 -10.60 2.86 -9.27
N LYS A 93 -11.70 2.52 -8.58
CA LYS A 93 -12.95 2.12 -9.24
C LYS A 93 -13.51 3.21 -10.13
N SER A 94 -13.44 4.47 -9.70
CA SER A 94 -13.88 5.62 -10.51
C SER A 94 -13.09 5.71 -11.82
N PHE A 95 -11.76 5.73 -11.75
CA PHE A 95 -10.92 5.81 -12.94
C PHE A 95 -11.00 4.55 -13.80
N ALA A 96 -11.13 3.36 -13.21
CA ALA A 96 -11.35 2.13 -13.95
C ALA A 96 -12.71 2.14 -14.69
N SER A 97 -13.74 2.77 -14.12
CA SER A 97 -15.02 3.00 -14.81
C SER A 97 -14.90 3.99 -15.95
N GLU A 98 -14.17 5.09 -15.78
CA GLU A 98 -13.95 6.08 -16.85
C GLU A 98 -13.20 5.48 -18.03
N HIS A 99 -12.19 4.66 -17.75
CA HIS A 99 -11.31 4.07 -18.76
C HIS A 99 -11.77 2.69 -19.25
N GLN A 100 -12.73 2.06 -18.57
CA GLN A 100 -13.20 0.68 -18.80
C GLN A 100 -12.08 -0.38 -18.73
N GLU A 101 -11.00 -0.12 -18.01
CA GLU A 101 -9.88 -1.03 -17.84
C GLU A 101 -9.07 -0.77 -16.56
N ILE A 102 -8.19 -1.71 -16.22
CA ILE A 102 -7.10 -1.48 -15.27
C ILE A 102 -5.83 -1.25 -16.07
N SER A 103 -5.20 -0.08 -15.86
CA SER A 103 -3.97 0.29 -16.55
C SER A 103 -3.05 1.11 -15.65
N ALA A 104 -1.79 1.23 -16.05
CA ALA A 104 -0.79 2.04 -15.36
C ALA A 104 -1.26 3.49 -15.11
N ASP A 105 -2.00 4.06 -16.06
CA ASP A 105 -2.53 5.41 -15.97
C ASP A 105 -3.67 5.51 -14.96
N VAL A 106 -4.57 4.52 -14.92
CA VAL A 106 -5.63 4.41 -13.90
C VAL A 106 -5.03 4.32 -12.49
N LEU A 107 -4.00 3.49 -12.29
CA LEU A 107 -3.30 3.41 -11.01
C LEU A 107 -2.67 4.77 -10.63
N ARG A 108 -1.96 5.43 -11.57
CA ARG A 108 -1.33 6.73 -11.29
C ARG A 108 -2.36 7.80 -10.91
N LYS A 109 -3.49 7.87 -11.63
CA LYS A 109 -4.57 8.81 -11.30
C LYS A 109 -5.17 8.52 -9.94
N ALA A 110 -5.48 7.26 -9.62
CA ALA A 110 -6.05 6.87 -8.33
C ALA A 110 -5.14 7.24 -7.14
N PHE A 111 -3.83 7.00 -7.27
CA PHE A 111 -2.85 7.41 -6.26
C PHE A 111 -2.74 8.94 -6.15
N SER A 112 -2.61 9.64 -7.28
CA SER A 112 -2.46 11.10 -7.29
C SER A 112 -3.67 11.79 -6.66
N THR A 113 -4.89 11.38 -7.03
CA THR A 113 -6.12 11.91 -6.45
C THR A 113 -6.23 11.60 -4.95
N THR A 114 -5.85 10.39 -4.51
CA THR A 114 -5.83 10.05 -3.08
C THR A 114 -4.86 10.96 -2.32
N GLU A 115 -3.65 11.19 -2.84
CA GLU A 115 -2.66 12.07 -2.21
C GLU A 115 -3.13 13.52 -2.18
N GLU A 116 -3.58 14.07 -3.31
CA GLU A 116 -4.04 15.46 -3.42
C GLU A 116 -5.19 15.75 -2.45
N ASN A 117 -6.14 14.81 -2.33
CA ASN A 117 -7.27 14.94 -1.41
C ASN A 117 -6.80 14.87 0.06
N PHE A 118 -5.86 13.98 0.38
CA PHE A 118 -5.27 13.93 1.72
C PHE A 118 -4.50 15.21 2.05
N LEU A 119 -3.67 15.72 1.15
CA LEU A 119 -2.96 16.99 1.33
C LEU A 119 -3.92 18.18 1.50
N SER A 120 -5.03 18.18 0.75
CA SER A 120 -6.11 19.16 0.92
C SER A 120 -6.72 19.07 2.32
N LEU A 121 -6.96 17.86 2.83
CA LEU A 121 -7.44 17.63 4.18
C LEU A 121 -6.46 18.14 5.25
N VAL A 122 -5.17 17.81 5.13
CA VAL A 122 -4.11 18.28 6.03
C VAL A 122 -4.06 19.80 6.08
N ARG A 123 -4.09 20.48 4.91
CA ARG A 123 -4.08 21.95 4.84
C ARG A 123 -5.32 22.56 5.52
N LYS A 124 -6.51 22.01 5.27
CA LYS A 124 -7.76 22.49 5.89
C LYS A 124 -7.75 22.31 7.41
N GLN A 125 -7.14 21.23 7.90
CA GLN A 125 -7.10 20.91 9.33
C GLN A 125 -5.89 21.50 10.06
N TRP A 126 -4.98 22.19 9.39
CA TRP A 126 -3.71 22.68 9.97
C TRP A 126 -3.87 23.40 11.31
N HIS A 127 -4.82 24.32 11.43
CA HIS A 127 -5.04 25.09 12.65
C HIS A 127 -5.66 24.28 13.81
N VAL A 128 -6.32 23.16 13.50
CA VAL A 128 -7.03 22.33 14.49
C VAL A 128 -6.24 21.06 14.84
N LYS A 129 -5.53 20.48 13.87
CA LYS A 129 -4.77 19.23 13.96
C LYS A 129 -3.43 19.35 13.23
N PRO A 130 -2.50 20.20 13.70
CA PRO A 130 -1.21 20.42 13.03
C PRO A 130 -0.35 19.15 12.95
N HIS A 131 -0.58 18.16 13.83
CA HIS A 131 0.12 16.88 13.80
C HIS A 131 -0.14 16.07 12.51
N MET A 132 -1.22 16.37 11.78
CA MET A 132 -1.50 15.74 10.48
C MET A 132 -0.43 16.04 9.42
N ALA A 133 0.42 17.06 9.59
CA ALA A 133 1.54 17.29 8.70
C ALA A 133 2.74 16.36 8.93
N SER A 134 2.74 15.62 10.05
CA SER A 134 3.80 14.66 10.39
C SER A 134 3.38 13.20 10.26
N VAL A 135 2.13 12.93 9.87
CA VAL A 135 1.68 11.56 9.57
C VAL A 135 2.04 11.18 8.13
N GLY A 136 2.29 9.90 7.90
CA GLY A 136 2.54 9.37 6.57
C GLY A 136 2.19 7.89 6.47
N SER A 137 2.22 7.36 5.25
CA SER A 137 2.01 5.93 5.00
C SER A 137 2.84 5.51 3.80
N CYS A 138 3.53 4.38 3.90
CA CYS A 138 3.86 3.59 2.71
C CYS A 138 2.56 3.05 2.12
N CYS A 139 2.52 2.82 0.81
CA CYS A 139 1.37 2.27 0.13
C CYS A 139 1.80 1.29 -0.95
N LEU A 140 1.43 0.03 -0.77
CA LEU A 140 1.59 -1.03 -1.74
C LEU A 140 0.22 -1.58 -2.10
N ILE A 141 -0.10 -1.61 -3.39
CA ILE A 141 -1.27 -2.32 -3.90
C ILE A 141 -0.89 -3.34 -4.96
N GLY A 142 -1.70 -4.37 -5.08
CA GLY A 142 -1.71 -5.25 -6.23
C GLY A 142 -3.13 -5.51 -6.74
N ILE A 143 -3.24 -5.70 -8.05
CA ILE A 143 -4.51 -6.01 -8.72
C ILE A 143 -4.31 -7.21 -9.61
N ILE A 144 -5.09 -8.26 -9.38
CA ILE A 144 -5.16 -9.44 -10.24
C ILE A 144 -6.43 -9.33 -11.08
N CYS A 145 -6.27 -9.15 -12.39
CA CYS A 145 -7.39 -8.98 -13.33
C CYS A 145 -6.98 -9.48 -14.71
N ASN A 146 -7.84 -10.26 -15.38
CA ASN A 146 -7.64 -10.75 -16.75
C ASN A 146 -6.28 -11.46 -16.98
N GLY A 147 -5.83 -12.27 -16.01
CA GLY A 147 -4.56 -13.00 -16.09
C GLY A 147 -3.31 -12.11 -15.98
N LEU A 148 -3.49 -10.89 -15.48
CA LEU A 148 -2.43 -9.91 -15.27
C LEU A 148 -2.36 -9.53 -13.78
N LEU A 149 -1.14 -9.34 -13.29
CA LEU A 149 -0.87 -8.68 -12.01
C LEU A 149 -0.30 -7.29 -12.26
N TYR A 150 -1.00 -6.30 -11.72
CA TYR A 150 -0.53 -4.93 -11.62
C TYR A 150 -0.03 -4.69 -10.20
N ILE A 151 1.14 -4.10 -10.05
CA ILE A 151 1.69 -3.70 -8.75
C ILE A 151 2.06 -2.23 -8.81
N ALA A 152 1.64 -1.48 -7.79
CA ALA A 152 2.10 -0.12 -7.54
C ALA A 152 2.60 -0.02 -6.09
N ASN A 153 3.81 0.52 -5.94
CA ASN A 153 4.48 0.64 -4.65
C ASN A 153 5.01 2.05 -4.43
N ALA A 154 4.71 2.63 -3.27
CA ALA A 154 5.25 3.87 -2.75
C ALA A 154 5.73 3.62 -1.31
N GLY A 155 7.03 3.37 -1.14
CA GLY A 155 7.63 2.99 0.13
C GLY A 155 8.41 1.68 0.04
N ASP A 156 8.56 0.99 1.16
CA ASP A 156 9.42 -0.19 1.33
C ASP A 156 8.67 -1.49 1.64
N SER A 157 7.34 -1.47 1.57
CA SER A 157 6.52 -2.68 1.46
C SER A 157 6.88 -3.49 0.21
N ARG A 158 6.66 -4.82 0.24
CA ARG A 158 7.09 -5.73 -0.83
C ARG A 158 6.04 -6.71 -1.30
N VAL A 159 6.00 -6.95 -2.61
CA VAL A 159 5.32 -8.11 -3.22
C VAL A 159 6.35 -9.16 -3.61
N VAL A 160 6.12 -10.40 -3.21
CA VAL A 160 6.98 -11.54 -3.55
C VAL A 160 6.12 -12.65 -4.15
N LEU A 161 6.48 -13.11 -5.35
CA LEU A 161 5.87 -14.26 -6.01
C LEU A 161 6.64 -15.52 -5.66
N GLY A 162 5.95 -16.51 -5.08
CA GLY A 162 6.47 -17.87 -4.95
C GLY A 162 6.17 -18.68 -6.19
N ARG A 163 7.19 -19.07 -6.96
CA ARG A 163 7.05 -19.93 -8.15
C ARG A 163 7.54 -21.34 -7.84
N SER A 164 6.63 -22.30 -7.84
CA SER A 164 6.98 -23.72 -7.76
C SER A 164 7.22 -24.30 -9.16
N GLY A 165 8.34 -25.00 -9.36
CA GLY A 165 8.63 -25.71 -10.60
C GLY A 165 7.86 -27.03 -10.70
N ARG A 166 7.52 -27.46 -11.92
CA ARG A 166 6.93 -28.79 -12.12
C ARG A 166 7.95 -29.85 -11.67
N GLY A 167 7.56 -30.70 -10.71
CA GLY A 167 8.40 -31.77 -10.18
C GLY A 167 9.34 -31.38 -9.04
N THR A 168 9.37 -30.11 -8.61
CA THR A 168 10.19 -29.66 -7.47
C THR A 168 9.32 -29.36 -6.26
N LYS A 169 9.72 -29.82 -5.06
CA LYS A 169 9.06 -29.44 -3.79
C LYS A 169 9.44 -28.04 -3.29
N GLN A 170 10.32 -27.32 -4.00
CA GLN A 170 10.82 -26.02 -3.59
C GLN A 170 10.18 -24.90 -4.43
N ALA A 171 9.71 -23.86 -3.76
CA ALA A 171 9.27 -22.62 -4.40
C ALA A 171 10.43 -21.62 -4.47
N LYS A 172 10.62 -20.99 -5.63
CA LYS A 172 11.54 -19.86 -5.80
C LYS A 172 10.80 -18.56 -5.47
N ALA A 173 11.34 -17.78 -4.54
CA ALA A 173 10.86 -16.43 -4.25
C ALA A 173 11.38 -15.43 -5.30
N MET A 174 10.47 -14.62 -5.84
CA MET A 174 10.78 -13.56 -6.80
C MET A 174 10.13 -12.26 -6.34
N GLN A 175 10.94 -11.30 -5.88
CA GLN A 175 10.43 -9.97 -5.53
C GLN A 175 9.95 -9.25 -6.80
N LEU A 176 8.73 -8.72 -6.74
CA LEU A 176 8.07 -8.08 -7.87
C LEU A 176 8.02 -6.56 -7.74
N SER A 177 8.17 -6.00 -6.54
CA SER A 177 8.20 -4.55 -6.32
C SER A 177 9.63 -4.03 -6.10
N VAL A 178 9.88 -2.79 -6.52
CA VAL A 178 11.08 -2.03 -6.15
C VAL A 178 10.77 -1.25 -4.89
N GLU A 179 11.70 -1.23 -3.94
CA GLU A 179 11.57 -0.50 -2.68
C GLU A 179 12.10 0.92 -2.81
N HIS A 180 11.42 1.87 -2.18
CA HIS A 180 11.79 3.28 -2.12
C HIS A 180 12.27 3.65 -0.71
N ASN A 181 13.41 3.10 -0.33
CA ASN A 181 14.04 3.29 0.98
C ASN A 181 15.42 3.93 0.83
N ALA A 182 15.73 4.94 1.63
CA ALA A 182 17.00 5.66 1.65
C ALA A 182 18.22 4.78 2.00
N SER A 183 18.02 3.56 2.51
CA SER A 183 19.09 2.57 2.64
C SER A 183 19.62 2.05 1.29
N ILE A 184 18.87 2.25 0.20
CA ILE A 184 19.22 1.86 -1.17
C ILE A 184 19.95 3.01 -1.87
N ASP A 185 21.09 2.71 -2.49
CA ASP A 185 21.99 3.70 -3.11
C ASP A 185 21.31 4.49 -4.23
N THR A 186 20.62 3.82 -5.16
CA THR A 186 19.92 4.45 -6.29
C THR A 186 18.82 5.40 -5.83
N VAL A 187 18.09 5.03 -4.77
CA VAL A 187 17.07 5.88 -4.16
C VAL A 187 17.70 7.15 -3.56
N ARG A 188 18.88 7.05 -2.96
CA ARG A 188 19.58 8.24 -2.44
C ARG A 188 20.05 9.17 -3.56
N GLU A 189 20.53 8.62 -4.67
CA GLU A 189 20.96 9.39 -5.84
C GLU A 189 19.78 10.13 -6.45
N GLU A 190 18.65 9.44 -6.63
CA GLU A 190 17.40 9.99 -7.11
C GLU A 190 16.88 11.13 -6.21
N LEU A 191 16.84 10.91 -4.89
CA LEU A 191 16.46 11.93 -3.92
C LEU A 191 17.31 13.20 -4.02
N ARG A 192 18.63 13.06 -4.20
CA ARG A 192 19.54 14.19 -4.39
C ARG A 192 19.29 14.89 -5.72
N SER A 193 19.04 14.13 -6.79
CA SER A 193 18.76 14.69 -8.12
C SER A 193 17.46 15.50 -8.15
N LEU A 194 16.42 15.05 -7.42
CA LEU A 194 15.15 15.77 -7.33
C LEU A 194 15.22 17.01 -6.44
N HIS A 195 16.19 17.07 -5.52
CA HIS A 195 16.35 18.16 -4.55
C HIS A 195 17.76 18.77 -4.59
N PRO A 196 18.19 19.35 -5.74
CA PRO A 196 19.56 19.84 -5.92
C PRO A 196 19.94 20.97 -4.95
N ASN A 197 18.95 21.69 -4.43
CA ASN A 197 19.13 22.82 -3.51
C ASN A 197 19.03 22.42 -2.04
N ASP A 198 18.85 21.13 -1.73
CA ASP A 198 18.71 20.64 -0.36
C ASP A 198 19.83 19.62 -0.04
N PRO A 199 21.02 20.08 0.39
CA PRO A 199 22.13 19.18 0.72
C PRO A 199 21.82 18.23 1.89
N HIS A 200 20.76 18.51 2.64
CA HIS A 200 20.31 17.70 3.78
C HIS A 200 19.12 16.81 3.44
N ILE A 201 18.78 16.64 2.15
CA ILE A 201 17.68 15.76 1.74
C ILE A 201 17.88 14.32 2.21
N VAL A 202 19.12 13.82 2.19
CA VAL A 202 19.47 12.47 2.65
C VAL A 202 20.67 12.54 3.59
N VAL A 203 20.46 12.18 4.85
CA VAL A 203 21.45 12.30 5.93
C VAL A 203 21.66 10.94 6.61
N LYS A 204 22.91 10.59 6.89
CA LYS A 204 23.24 9.40 7.69
C LYS A 204 23.23 9.76 9.18
N LYS A 205 22.25 9.25 9.93
CA LYS A 205 22.10 9.47 11.38
C LYS A 205 22.11 8.12 12.10
N HIS A 206 22.95 7.97 13.12
CA HIS A 206 23.10 6.71 13.87
C HIS A 206 23.31 5.49 12.97
N ARG A 207 24.18 5.61 11.96
CA ARG A 207 24.50 4.59 10.95
C ARG A 207 23.38 4.25 9.97
N VAL A 208 22.21 4.90 10.04
CA VAL A 208 21.06 4.69 9.14
C VAL A 208 20.88 5.92 8.24
N TRP A 209 20.65 5.70 6.95
CA TRP A 209 20.32 6.76 6.00
C TRP A 209 18.86 7.17 6.15
N ARG A 210 18.60 8.48 6.28
CA ARG A 210 17.27 9.04 6.50
C ARG A 210 17.02 10.25 5.61
N VAL A 211 15.80 10.34 5.11
CA VAL A 211 15.24 11.50 4.42
C VAL A 211 15.06 12.62 5.44
N LYS A 212 15.69 13.77 5.20
CA LYS A 212 15.73 14.93 6.11
C LYS A 212 16.16 14.59 7.55
N GLY A 213 16.84 13.46 7.76
CA GLY A 213 17.23 12.96 9.08
C GLY A 213 16.09 12.33 9.92
N LEU A 214 14.89 12.17 9.34
CA LEU A 214 13.68 11.74 10.05
C LEU A 214 13.31 10.28 9.77
N ILE A 215 13.00 9.95 8.52
CA ILE A 215 12.44 8.65 8.11
C ILE A 215 13.28 8.00 7.01
N GLN A 216 13.14 6.70 6.77
CA GLN A 216 13.88 6.00 5.70
C GLN A 216 13.14 5.99 4.36
N VAL A 217 11.83 6.16 4.38
CA VAL A 217 10.98 6.24 3.19
C VAL A 217 10.71 7.70 2.85
N TYR A 218 10.58 8.04 1.58
CA TYR A 218 10.15 9.37 1.14
C TYR A 218 8.81 9.25 0.43
N ILE A 219 7.86 10.08 0.84
CA ILE A 219 6.52 10.16 0.25
C ILE A 219 6.53 11.31 -0.74
N LEU A 220 7.33 11.18 -1.80
CA LEU A 220 7.18 12.00 -3.00
C LEU A 220 7.40 11.07 -4.19
N PHE A 221 6.35 10.89 -5.00
CA PHE A 221 6.24 9.86 -6.03
C PHE A 221 7.48 9.68 -6.90
N LEU A 222 8.00 8.44 -6.91
CA LEU A 222 8.44 7.74 -8.12
C LEU A 222 7.76 6.38 -8.13
N PHE A 223 6.87 6.19 -9.10
CA PHE A 223 6.15 4.93 -9.27
C PHE A 223 7.02 3.92 -9.99
N SER A 224 7.27 2.76 -9.37
CA SER A 224 7.66 1.56 -10.13
C SER A 224 6.41 0.74 -10.43
N LEU A 225 5.89 0.85 -11.66
CA LEU A 225 4.79 0.03 -12.15
C LEU A 225 5.37 -1.21 -12.84
N ARG A 226 4.98 -2.40 -12.39
CA ARG A 226 5.25 -3.64 -13.10
C ARG A 226 3.95 -4.33 -13.48
N LYS A 227 3.85 -4.66 -14.77
CA LYS A 227 2.78 -5.48 -15.34
C LYS A 227 3.37 -6.86 -15.61
N LEU A 228 2.81 -7.90 -14.99
CA LEU A 228 3.23 -9.28 -15.19
C LEU A 228 2.06 -10.07 -15.80
N SER A 229 2.36 -10.89 -16.81
CA SER A 229 1.42 -11.83 -17.42
C SER A 229 1.93 -13.25 -17.21
N TRP A 230 1.03 -14.13 -16.78
CA TRP A 230 1.28 -15.57 -16.72
C TRP A 230 0.31 -16.26 -17.68
N LYS A 231 0.74 -16.46 -18.93
CA LYS A 231 0.14 -17.46 -19.82
C LYS A 231 1.14 -18.59 -20.01
#